data_AF-A0A383W0H6-F1
#
_entry.id   AF-A0A383W0H6-F1
#
_cell.length_a   1.000
_cell.length_b   1.000
_cell.length_c   1.000
_cell.angle_alpha   90.00
_cell.angle_beta   90.00
_cell.angle_gamma   90.00
#
_symmetry.space_group_name_H-M   'P 1'
#
loop_
_entity.id
_entity.type
_entity.pdbx_description
1 polymer ?
#
loop_
_entity_poly.entity_id
_entity_poly.type
_entity_poly.pdbx_seq_one_letter_code
_entity_poly.pdbx_strand_id
1 'polypeptide(L)'
;MRAPVIGLGLLLLVLGNSIAETAAQAESAAAKRDPFTAPRKARSGREDKYEEVLSLAYLFYEGQMAGDLPAWNRMLHGKPGGYKKSAHLTDGQDIGVDLAGGFYDAGDYLKCPHALAWTMANLAFSMMEFREAYTSSGNWDVAVRIVKWGADWLMNAHIKSGDAPEDNAFVGQISARPDHWYFGRPEHATNSRTTYIADKDRPGADLASEYAAAFAASAALFRGLGQDAYAAKLFKHAQQAYDFAKAYPLNWKTPNGVFQAYSSFWPDGYTAQMAWAAGWLCKYDGEFCDEAVAQFNGAISINNMKYGLG
;
A
#
# COMPACT_ATOMS: atom_id res chain seq x y z
N MET A 1 11.46 35.99 58.05
CA MET A 1 12.15 36.59 56.89
C MET A 1 11.68 35.84 55.65
N ARG A 2 10.88 36.50 54.81
CA ARG A 2 10.39 35.97 53.52
C ARG A 2 11.17 36.69 52.41
N ALA A 3 11.87 35.96 51.57
CA ALA A 3 12.43 36.48 50.32
C ALA A 3 11.36 36.33 49.22
N PRO A 4 11.20 37.29 48.28
CA PRO A 4 10.23 37.20 47.21
C PRO A 4 10.77 36.35 46.07
N VAL A 5 9.96 35.42 45.58
CA VAL A 5 10.15 34.69 44.32
C VAL A 5 9.67 35.60 43.20
N ILE A 6 10.57 36.39 42.62
CA ILE A 6 10.37 37.07 41.34
C ILE A 6 11.42 36.50 40.39
N GLY A 7 11.04 35.50 39.59
CA GLY A 7 12.02 34.84 38.72
C GLY A 7 11.53 33.71 37.81
N LEU A 8 10.24 33.36 37.79
CA LEU A 8 9.72 32.35 36.85
C LEU A 8 8.72 32.91 35.82
N GLY A 9 8.09 34.06 36.10
CA GLY A 9 7.11 34.67 35.19
C GLY A 9 7.71 35.34 33.95
N LEU A 10 8.93 35.90 34.04
CA LEU A 10 9.57 36.56 32.89
C LEU A 10 10.17 35.57 31.88
N LEU A 11 10.63 34.39 32.32
CA LEU A 11 11.24 33.40 31.43
C LEU A 11 10.21 32.72 30.52
N LEU A 12 8.98 32.50 31.02
CA LEU A 12 7.85 31.95 30.26
C LEU A 12 7.27 32.95 29.25
N LEU A 13 7.32 34.25 29.54
CA LEU A 13 6.88 35.31 28.62
C LEU A 13 7.87 35.56 27.46
N VAL A 14 9.18 35.46 27.74
CA VAL A 14 10.21 35.62 26.69
C VAL A 14 10.28 34.40 25.77
N LEU A 15 10.08 33.19 26.29
CA LEU A 15 10.00 31.97 25.47
C LEU A 15 8.66 31.88 24.70
N GLY A 16 7.53 32.26 25.32
CA GLY A 16 6.23 32.29 24.64
C GLY A 16 6.18 33.26 23.46
N ASN A 17 6.78 34.44 23.60
CA ASN A 17 6.89 35.40 22.49
C ASN A 17 7.87 34.93 21.41
N SER A 18 8.98 34.29 21.77
CA SER A 18 9.93 33.74 20.80
C SER A 18 9.34 32.60 19.96
N ILE A 19 8.49 31.75 20.55
CA ILE A 19 7.82 30.64 19.86
C ILE A 19 6.66 31.17 19.00
N ALA A 20 5.92 32.17 19.48
CA ALA A 20 4.86 32.81 18.70
C ALA A 20 5.42 33.64 17.53
N GLU A 21 6.56 34.32 17.69
CA GLU A 21 7.23 35.05 16.61
C GLU A 21 7.86 34.11 15.58
N THR A 22 8.41 32.96 16.00
CA THR A 22 8.93 31.94 15.07
C THR A 22 7.80 31.20 14.36
N ALA A 23 6.68 30.91 15.03
CA ALA A 23 5.47 30.36 14.41
C ALA A 23 4.86 31.35 13.42
N ALA A 24 4.73 32.64 13.78
CA ALA A 24 4.23 33.68 12.88
C ALA A 24 5.19 33.94 11.70
N GLN A 25 6.51 33.85 11.88
CA GLN A 25 7.48 33.93 10.78
C GLN A 25 7.43 32.69 9.87
N ALA A 26 7.24 31.50 10.43
CA ALA A 26 7.05 30.25 9.68
C ALA A 26 5.72 30.25 8.91
N GLU A 27 4.65 30.77 9.52
CA GLU A 27 3.34 30.92 8.90
C GLU A 27 3.34 32.03 7.83
N SER A 28 4.07 33.14 8.02
CA SER A 28 4.30 34.13 6.96
C SER A 28 5.21 33.60 5.84
N ALA A 29 6.16 32.71 6.14
CA ALA A 29 7.01 32.04 5.15
C ALA A 29 6.26 30.95 4.37
N ALA A 30 5.32 30.25 5.03
CA ALA A 30 4.41 29.28 4.42
C ALA A 30 3.32 29.97 3.59
N ALA A 31 2.74 31.07 4.08
CA ALA A 31 1.76 31.87 3.34
C ALA A 31 2.35 32.57 2.10
N LYS A 32 3.68 32.74 2.04
CA LYS A 32 4.40 33.23 0.85
C LYS A 32 4.73 32.14 -0.17
N ARG A 33 4.48 30.87 0.14
CA ARG A 33 4.61 29.75 -0.80
C ARG A 33 3.28 29.05 -0.89
N ASP A 34 2.41 29.56 -1.74
CA ASP A 34 1.26 28.79 -2.20
C ASP A 34 1.79 27.47 -2.82
N PRO A 35 1.55 26.30 -2.19
CA PRO A 35 1.98 25.01 -2.73
C PRO A 35 1.19 24.65 -4.00
N PHE A 36 0.14 25.42 -4.31
CA PHE A 36 -0.66 25.39 -5.53
C PHE A 36 -0.43 26.62 -6.42
N THR A 37 0.72 27.31 -6.25
CA THR A 37 1.13 28.39 -7.18
C THR A 37 0.92 27.90 -8.61
N ALA A 38 0.16 28.69 -9.38
CA ALA A 38 -0.25 28.44 -10.76
C ALA A 38 0.84 27.67 -11.55
N PRO A 39 0.45 26.69 -12.38
CA PRO A 39 1.37 25.75 -13.02
C PRO A 39 2.57 26.52 -13.53
N ARG A 40 3.78 26.12 -13.10
CA ARG A 40 5.03 26.67 -13.63
C ARG A 40 4.85 26.78 -15.13
N LYS A 41 4.98 28.00 -15.66
CA LYS A 41 4.93 28.27 -17.10
C LYS A 41 5.72 27.14 -17.77
N ALA A 42 5.02 26.29 -18.53
CA ALA A 42 5.65 25.16 -19.20
C ALA A 42 6.94 25.65 -19.83
N ARG A 43 8.06 24.93 -19.64
CA ARG A 43 9.32 25.30 -20.30
C ARG A 43 9.00 25.51 -21.77
N SER A 44 9.04 26.76 -22.22
CA SER A 44 8.55 27.14 -23.54
C SER A 44 9.26 26.29 -24.58
N GLY A 45 8.50 25.46 -25.31
CA GLY A 45 8.98 24.66 -26.43
C GLY A 45 9.07 23.14 -26.22
N ARG A 46 8.68 22.59 -25.05
CA ARG A 46 8.41 21.16 -24.90
C ARG A 46 7.14 20.98 -24.08
N GLU A 47 6.08 20.52 -24.71
CA GLU A 47 4.93 19.98 -24.01
C GLU A 47 5.37 18.67 -23.37
N ASP A 48 5.30 18.60 -22.04
CA ASP A 48 5.60 17.37 -21.32
C ASP A 48 4.49 16.37 -21.64
N LYS A 49 4.83 15.27 -22.31
CA LYS A 49 3.88 14.25 -22.75
C LYS A 49 3.44 13.33 -21.61
N TYR A 50 2.79 13.91 -20.59
CA TYR A 50 2.38 13.19 -19.39
C TYR A 50 1.43 12.02 -19.69
N GLU A 51 0.61 12.12 -20.72
CA GLU A 51 -0.23 11.03 -21.24
C GLU A 51 0.60 9.83 -21.73
N GLU A 52 1.73 10.08 -22.39
CA GLU A 52 2.65 9.05 -22.86
C GLU A 52 3.35 8.39 -21.67
N VAL A 53 3.81 9.20 -20.71
CA VAL A 53 4.44 8.70 -19.47
C VAL A 53 3.46 7.85 -18.66
N LEU A 54 2.21 8.27 -18.52
CA LEU A 54 1.18 7.49 -17.85
C LEU A 54 0.94 6.15 -18.57
N SER A 55 0.86 6.18 -19.90
CA SER A 55 0.70 4.96 -20.71
C SER A 55 1.87 3.97 -20.52
N LEU A 56 3.10 4.49 -20.45
CA LEU A 56 4.30 3.70 -20.16
C LEU A 56 4.29 3.13 -18.73
N ALA A 57 3.79 3.87 -17.75
CA ALA A 57 3.66 3.39 -16.37
C ALA A 57 2.70 2.18 -16.28
N TYR A 58 1.60 2.17 -17.03
CA TYR A 58 0.70 1.01 -17.08
C TYR A 58 1.27 -0.17 -17.88
N LEU A 59 2.09 0.08 -18.91
CA LEU A 59 2.90 -0.97 -19.55
C LEU A 59 3.92 -1.57 -18.58
N PHE A 60 4.50 -0.78 -17.67
CA PHE A 60 5.39 -1.29 -16.62
C PHE A 60 4.64 -2.27 -15.70
N TYR A 61 3.45 -1.91 -15.21
CA TYR A 61 2.64 -2.83 -14.39
C TYR A 61 2.28 -4.11 -15.14
N GLU A 62 1.86 -4.01 -16.41
CA GLU A 62 1.64 -5.20 -17.27
C GLU A 62 2.91 -6.06 -17.42
N GLY A 63 4.06 -5.39 -17.50
CA GLY A 63 5.39 -5.99 -17.51
C GLY A 63 5.79 -6.62 -16.18
N GLN A 64 5.14 -6.29 -15.06
CA GLN A 64 5.38 -6.89 -13.74
C GLN A 64 4.43 -8.05 -13.42
N MET A 65 3.35 -8.22 -14.17
CA MET A 65 2.39 -9.31 -13.95
C MET A 65 3.09 -10.69 -14.01
N ALA A 66 2.68 -11.56 -13.09
CA ALA A 66 3.13 -12.95 -12.94
C ALA A 66 1.96 -13.92 -13.20
N GLY A 67 2.25 -15.22 -13.29
CA GLY A 67 1.23 -16.25 -13.47
C GLY A 67 0.78 -16.42 -14.90
N ASP A 68 -0.47 -16.87 -15.07
CA ASP A 68 -1.07 -17.00 -16.38
C ASP A 68 -1.53 -15.64 -16.91
N LEU A 69 -0.77 -15.08 -17.83
CA LEU A 69 -0.99 -13.71 -18.28
C LEU A 69 -2.27 -13.61 -19.12
N PRO A 70 -3.15 -12.64 -18.81
CA PRO A 70 -4.42 -12.54 -19.50
C PRO A 70 -4.23 -12.03 -20.92
N ALA A 71 -5.15 -12.41 -21.82
CA ALA A 71 -5.09 -12.05 -23.24
C ALA A 71 -5.12 -10.53 -23.52
N TRP A 72 -5.48 -9.69 -22.54
CA TRP A 72 -5.42 -8.23 -22.67
C TRP A 72 -4.06 -7.62 -22.33
N ASN A 73 -3.17 -8.35 -21.63
CA ASN A 73 -1.85 -7.87 -21.27
C ASN A 73 -1.04 -7.63 -22.55
N ARG A 74 -0.66 -6.37 -22.81
CA ARG A 74 0.08 -5.91 -23.99
C ARG A 74 1.51 -6.42 -24.04
N MET A 75 2.10 -6.74 -22.89
CA MET A 75 3.43 -7.32 -22.78
C MET A 75 3.47 -8.83 -23.06
N LEU A 76 2.32 -9.49 -23.20
CA LEU A 76 2.24 -10.92 -23.52
C LEU A 76 2.91 -11.24 -24.87
N HIS A 77 3.78 -12.24 -24.87
CA HIS A 77 4.51 -12.75 -26.02
C HIS A 77 3.54 -13.14 -27.14
N GLY A 78 3.83 -12.67 -28.36
CA GLY A 78 2.96 -12.83 -29.53
C GLY A 78 2.09 -11.61 -29.83
N LYS A 79 1.98 -10.65 -28.90
CA LYS A 79 1.44 -9.31 -29.20
C LYS A 79 2.51 -8.38 -29.79
N PRO A 80 2.11 -7.33 -30.52
CA PRO A 80 3.05 -6.31 -30.99
C PRO A 80 3.84 -5.70 -29.82
N GLY A 81 5.16 -5.88 -29.81
CA GLY A 81 6.05 -5.40 -28.75
C GLY A 81 6.06 -6.22 -27.45
N GLY A 82 5.28 -7.29 -27.37
CA GLY A 82 5.20 -8.15 -26.18
C GLY A 82 6.37 -9.13 -26.07
N TYR A 83 6.94 -9.27 -24.87
CA TYR A 83 8.11 -10.12 -24.58
C TYR A 83 7.91 -11.10 -23.41
N LYS A 84 6.85 -10.93 -22.60
CA LYS A 84 6.59 -11.75 -21.42
C LYS A 84 5.85 -13.04 -21.74
N LYS A 85 6.19 -14.13 -21.06
CA LYS A 85 5.40 -15.37 -21.04
C LYS A 85 4.82 -15.60 -19.65
N SER A 86 3.74 -16.38 -19.60
CA SER A 86 3.22 -16.90 -18.34
C SER A 86 4.29 -17.70 -17.61
N ALA A 87 4.41 -17.50 -16.29
CA ALA A 87 5.49 -18.06 -15.48
C ALA A 87 5.07 -18.25 -14.02
N HIS A 88 5.78 -19.13 -13.28
CA HIS A 88 5.48 -19.46 -11.88
C HIS A 88 4.03 -19.93 -11.64
N LEU A 89 3.54 -20.77 -12.56
CA LEU A 89 2.17 -21.30 -12.57
C LEU A 89 1.86 -22.27 -11.43
N THR A 90 2.88 -22.65 -10.65
CA THR A 90 2.77 -23.58 -9.53
C THR A 90 2.86 -22.89 -8.17
N ASP A 91 2.92 -21.55 -8.12
CA ASP A 91 2.96 -20.82 -6.87
C ASP A 91 1.72 -21.13 -6.02
N GLY A 92 1.93 -21.42 -4.73
CA GLY A 92 0.89 -21.78 -3.77
C GLY A 92 0.52 -23.27 -3.71
N GLN A 93 1.04 -24.10 -4.61
CA GLN A 93 0.81 -25.56 -4.54
C GLN A 93 1.35 -26.18 -3.25
N ASP A 94 2.40 -25.60 -2.65
CA ASP A 94 2.96 -26.02 -1.37
C ASP A 94 1.99 -25.87 -0.19
N ILE A 95 0.95 -25.04 -0.35
CA ILE A 95 -0.10 -24.81 0.64
C ILE A 95 -1.51 -25.12 0.11
N GLY A 96 -1.62 -25.68 -1.09
CA GLY A 96 -2.90 -26.07 -1.71
C GLY A 96 -3.77 -24.90 -2.20
N VAL A 97 -3.19 -23.76 -2.54
CA VAL A 97 -3.91 -22.56 -3.04
C VAL A 97 -3.33 -22.14 -4.39
N ASP A 98 -4.16 -21.59 -5.29
CA ASP A 98 -3.67 -20.99 -6.53
C ASP A 98 -3.17 -19.55 -6.29
N LEU A 99 -1.84 -19.39 -6.30
CA LEU A 99 -1.16 -18.12 -6.17
C LEU A 99 -0.32 -17.77 -7.41
N ALA A 100 -0.60 -18.39 -8.56
CA ALA A 100 0.15 -18.21 -9.80
C ALA A 100 0.21 -16.74 -10.25
N GLY A 101 -0.92 -16.01 -10.16
CA GLY A 101 -1.08 -14.62 -10.63
C GLY A 101 -0.29 -13.55 -9.84
N GLY A 102 -0.84 -12.34 -9.80
CA GLY A 102 -0.25 -11.21 -9.06
C GLY A 102 0.87 -10.51 -9.83
N PHE A 103 1.81 -9.92 -9.09
CA PHE A 103 2.92 -9.14 -9.63
C PHE A 103 4.24 -9.57 -9.01
N TYR A 104 5.31 -9.52 -9.79
CA TYR A 104 6.65 -9.50 -9.24
C TYR A 104 6.94 -8.14 -8.62
N ASP A 105 7.68 -8.16 -7.52
CA ASP A 105 7.97 -6.99 -6.70
C ASP A 105 8.80 -5.94 -7.45
N ALA A 106 9.96 -6.36 -7.99
CA ALA A 106 10.89 -5.45 -8.63
C ALA A 106 11.55 -6.08 -9.87
N GLY A 107 12.89 -6.08 -9.94
CA GLY A 107 13.67 -6.77 -10.97
C GLY A 107 13.88 -8.26 -10.69
N ASP A 108 13.35 -8.75 -9.56
CA ASP A 108 13.34 -10.13 -9.14
C ASP A 108 11.98 -10.78 -9.44
N TYR A 109 11.77 -12.00 -8.94
CA TYR A 109 10.52 -12.75 -9.06
C TYR A 109 9.87 -13.06 -7.71
N LEU A 110 10.30 -12.38 -6.65
CA LEU A 110 9.58 -12.37 -5.38
C LEU A 110 8.16 -11.84 -5.59
N LYS A 111 7.21 -12.40 -4.85
CA LYS A 111 5.89 -11.80 -4.68
C LYS A 111 5.76 -11.29 -3.26
N CYS A 112 5.60 -9.99 -3.13
CA CYS A 112 5.62 -9.27 -1.85
C CYS A 112 4.28 -8.56 -1.62
N PRO A 113 3.28 -9.23 -1.02
CA PRO A 113 1.96 -8.66 -0.81
C PRO A 113 1.96 -7.34 -0.03
N HIS A 114 2.91 -7.13 0.88
CA HIS A 114 3.02 -5.86 1.60
C HIS A 114 3.21 -4.67 0.64
N ALA A 115 4.14 -4.79 -0.32
CA ALA A 115 4.39 -3.76 -1.32
C ALA A 115 3.27 -3.69 -2.37
N LEU A 116 2.80 -4.86 -2.84
CA LEU A 116 1.72 -4.93 -3.82
C LEU A 116 0.42 -4.30 -3.31
N ALA A 117 0.02 -4.60 -2.07
CA ALA A 117 -1.18 -4.07 -1.47
C ALA A 117 -1.10 -2.52 -1.35
N TRP A 118 0.03 -2.00 -0.88
CA TRP A 118 0.29 -0.56 -0.90
C TRP A 118 0.19 0.04 -2.31
N THR A 119 0.76 -0.62 -3.33
CA THR A 119 0.66 -0.20 -4.73
C THR A 119 -0.80 -0.17 -5.19
N MET A 120 -1.59 -1.22 -4.94
CA MET A 120 -2.99 -1.29 -5.37
C MET A 120 -3.85 -0.22 -4.69
N ALA A 121 -3.63 0.04 -3.40
CA ALA A 121 -4.31 1.12 -2.68
C ALA A 121 -4.00 2.50 -3.31
N ASN A 122 -2.74 2.77 -3.62
CA ASN A 122 -2.33 4.04 -4.22
C ASN A 122 -2.76 4.19 -5.68
N LEU A 123 -2.79 3.11 -6.46
CA LEU A 123 -3.36 3.15 -7.82
C LEU A 123 -4.86 3.43 -7.78
N ALA A 124 -5.61 2.74 -6.92
CA ALA A 124 -7.03 2.99 -6.74
C ALA A 124 -7.29 4.45 -6.28
N PHE A 125 -6.48 4.97 -5.35
CA PHE A 125 -6.53 6.38 -4.95
C PHE A 125 -6.31 7.33 -6.12
N SER A 126 -5.21 7.15 -6.85
CA SER A 126 -4.86 7.96 -8.01
C SER A 126 -5.98 7.97 -9.04
N MET A 127 -6.59 6.82 -9.31
CA MET A 127 -7.69 6.70 -10.26
C MET A 127 -8.96 7.43 -9.81
N MET A 128 -9.29 7.38 -8.51
CA MET A 128 -10.44 8.09 -7.97
C MET A 128 -10.23 9.61 -7.97
N GLU A 129 -9.03 10.07 -7.59
CA GLU A 129 -8.69 11.49 -7.50
C GLU A 129 -8.53 12.13 -8.88
N PHE A 130 -7.87 11.44 -9.81
CA PHE A 130 -7.48 11.99 -11.12
C PHE A 130 -8.22 11.35 -12.29
N ARG A 131 -9.48 10.97 -12.09
CA ARG A 131 -10.29 10.24 -13.08
C ARG A 131 -10.22 10.84 -14.49
N GLU A 132 -10.33 12.16 -14.61
CA GLU A 132 -10.29 12.85 -15.89
C GLU A 132 -8.99 12.57 -16.67
N ALA A 133 -7.84 12.63 -16.00
CA ALA A 133 -6.53 12.38 -16.63
C ALA A 133 -6.41 10.94 -17.15
N TYR A 134 -6.95 9.96 -16.42
CA TYR A 134 -7.00 8.58 -16.88
C TYR A 134 -7.92 8.39 -18.08
N THR A 135 -9.08 9.04 -18.08
CA THR A 135 -10.05 8.93 -19.17
C THR A 135 -9.57 9.64 -20.44
N SER A 136 -9.05 10.86 -20.33
CA SER A 136 -8.58 11.65 -21.48
C SER A 136 -7.33 11.06 -22.14
N SER A 137 -6.47 10.40 -21.35
CA SER A 137 -5.31 9.67 -21.87
C SER A 137 -5.62 8.27 -22.42
N GLY A 138 -6.87 7.79 -22.29
CA GLY A 138 -7.27 6.44 -22.71
C GLY A 138 -6.72 5.30 -21.83
N ASN A 139 -6.19 5.62 -20.64
CA ASN A 139 -5.61 4.63 -19.72
C ASN A 139 -6.59 4.07 -18.68
N TRP A 140 -7.81 4.59 -18.60
CA TRP A 140 -8.81 4.16 -17.61
C TRP A 140 -9.02 2.64 -17.59
N ASP A 141 -9.29 2.03 -18.74
CA ASP A 141 -9.64 0.61 -18.81
C ASP A 141 -8.46 -0.32 -18.48
N VAL A 142 -7.23 0.06 -18.84
CA VAL A 142 -6.04 -0.72 -18.45
C VAL A 142 -5.74 -0.55 -16.96
N ALA A 143 -5.99 0.65 -16.40
CA ALA A 143 -5.81 0.91 -14.98
C ALA A 143 -6.80 0.11 -14.13
N VAL A 144 -8.08 0.09 -14.50
CA VAL A 144 -9.10 -0.74 -13.84
C VAL A 144 -8.72 -2.22 -13.87
N ARG A 145 -8.23 -2.72 -15.02
CA ARG A 145 -7.78 -4.11 -15.15
C ARG A 145 -6.58 -4.44 -14.27
N ILE A 146 -5.63 -3.51 -14.12
CA ILE A 146 -4.46 -3.69 -13.25
C ILE A 146 -4.84 -3.73 -11.77
N VAL A 147 -5.67 -2.79 -11.29
CA VAL A 147 -6.16 -2.82 -9.91
C VAL A 147 -6.95 -4.10 -9.66
N LYS A 148 -7.81 -4.50 -10.62
CA LYS A 148 -8.58 -5.74 -10.49
C LYS A 148 -7.66 -6.97 -10.37
N TRP A 149 -6.64 -7.06 -11.23
CA TRP A 149 -5.68 -8.17 -11.21
C TRP A 149 -4.97 -8.31 -9.86
N GLY A 150 -4.52 -7.19 -9.29
CA GLY A 150 -3.90 -7.18 -7.96
C GLY A 150 -4.88 -7.53 -6.85
N ALA A 151 -6.08 -6.94 -6.88
CA ALA A 151 -7.12 -7.21 -5.88
C ALA A 151 -7.61 -8.67 -5.90
N ASP A 152 -7.79 -9.27 -7.09
CA ASP A 152 -8.14 -10.68 -7.25
C ASP A 152 -7.04 -11.58 -6.64
N TRP A 153 -5.78 -11.28 -6.93
CA TRP A 153 -4.67 -12.06 -6.36
C TRP A 153 -4.54 -11.88 -4.84
N LEU A 154 -4.73 -10.67 -4.32
CA LEU A 154 -4.74 -10.42 -2.87
C LEU A 154 -5.87 -11.18 -2.18
N MET A 155 -7.06 -11.31 -2.79
CA MET A 155 -8.12 -12.15 -2.24
C MET A 155 -7.73 -13.62 -2.18
N ASN A 156 -7.06 -14.15 -3.21
CA ASN A 156 -6.52 -15.52 -3.15
C ASN A 156 -5.42 -15.66 -2.10
N ALA A 157 -4.62 -14.61 -1.90
CA ALA A 157 -3.55 -14.55 -0.92
C ALA A 157 -4.04 -14.32 0.53
N HIS A 158 -5.30 -13.94 0.72
CA HIS A 158 -6.03 -14.01 1.98
C HIS A 158 -6.57 -15.44 2.18
N ILE A 159 -5.65 -16.40 2.29
CA ILE A 159 -5.85 -17.85 2.13
C ILE A 159 -6.82 -18.49 3.14
N LYS A 160 -7.08 -17.82 4.26
CA LYS A 160 -8.23 -18.09 5.13
C LYS A 160 -8.88 -16.75 5.45
N SER A 161 -10.18 -16.63 5.22
CA SER A 161 -10.93 -15.38 5.32
C SER A 161 -12.20 -15.58 6.16
N GLY A 162 -12.04 -15.59 7.48
CA GLY A 162 -13.11 -15.82 8.45
C GLY A 162 -13.53 -14.55 9.17
N ASP A 163 -14.75 -14.55 9.72
CA ASP A 163 -15.28 -13.38 10.43
C ASP A 163 -14.65 -13.21 11.83
N ALA A 164 -14.07 -14.28 12.40
CA ALA A 164 -13.27 -14.20 13.61
C ALA A 164 -11.78 -13.95 13.26
N PRO A 165 -11.07 -13.05 13.97
CA PRO A 165 -9.67 -12.74 13.67
C PRO A 165 -8.76 -13.98 13.54
N GLU A 166 -8.87 -14.95 14.44
CA GLU A 166 -8.09 -16.20 14.44
C GLU A 166 -8.25 -17.08 13.20
N ASP A 167 -9.34 -16.90 12.45
CA ASP A 167 -9.65 -17.65 11.24
C ASP A 167 -9.02 -17.02 9.98
N ASN A 168 -8.23 -15.96 10.14
CA ASN A 168 -7.58 -15.27 9.03
C ASN A 168 -6.11 -15.67 8.88
N ALA A 169 -5.68 -15.81 7.61
CA ALA A 169 -4.29 -16.05 7.26
C ALA A 169 -3.97 -15.41 5.91
N PHE A 170 -2.76 -14.85 5.80
CA PHE A 170 -2.33 -14.04 4.66
C PHE A 170 -1.00 -14.54 4.13
N VAL A 171 -0.81 -14.54 2.82
CA VAL A 171 0.53 -14.66 2.25
C VAL A 171 1.30 -13.39 2.62
N GLY A 172 2.48 -13.57 3.21
CA GLY A 172 3.41 -12.47 3.49
C GLY A 172 4.55 -12.36 2.48
N GLN A 173 4.92 -13.47 1.83
CA GLN A 173 5.89 -13.49 0.74
C GLN A 173 5.84 -14.84 -0.01
N ILE A 174 6.13 -14.85 -1.31
CA ILE A 174 6.44 -16.08 -2.06
C ILE A 174 7.88 -16.00 -2.55
N SER A 175 8.60 -17.10 -2.37
CA SER A 175 10.04 -17.22 -2.56
C SER A 175 10.85 -16.42 -1.54
N ALA A 176 12.17 -16.49 -1.62
CA ALA A 176 13.11 -15.82 -0.71
C ALA A 176 14.45 -15.66 -1.44
N ARG A 177 15.57 -15.72 -0.71
CA ARG A 177 16.91 -15.55 -1.27
C ARG A 177 17.27 -16.37 -2.51
N PRO A 178 16.76 -17.62 -2.71
CA PRO A 178 17.01 -18.36 -3.95
C PRO A 178 16.59 -17.64 -5.22
N ASP A 179 15.58 -16.76 -5.13
CA ASP A 179 15.13 -15.94 -6.24
C ASP A 179 16.24 -15.01 -6.76
N HIS A 180 16.96 -14.36 -5.84
CA HIS A 180 18.04 -13.42 -6.16
C HIS A 180 19.32 -14.10 -6.65
N TRP A 181 19.40 -15.43 -6.58
CA TRP A 181 20.51 -16.19 -7.17
C TRP A 181 20.23 -16.58 -8.62
N TYR A 182 18.99 -16.43 -9.08
CA TYR A 182 18.59 -16.67 -10.44
C TYR A 182 18.59 -15.35 -11.23
N PHE A 183 19.33 -15.32 -12.34
CA PHE A 183 19.28 -14.22 -13.31
C PHE A 183 18.90 -14.78 -14.68
N GLY A 184 17.67 -14.52 -15.10
CA GLY A 184 17.12 -15.09 -16.33
C GLY A 184 15.63 -14.79 -16.46
N ARG A 185 14.98 -15.40 -17.46
CA ARG A 185 13.54 -15.23 -17.72
C ARG A 185 12.70 -16.01 -16.70
N PRO A 186 11.56 -15.47 -16.21
CA PRO A 186 10.79 -16.12 -15.14
C PRO A 186 10.25 -17.50 -15.56
N GLU A 187 9.91 -17.70 -16.83
CA GLU A 187 9.42 -19.00 -17.34
C GLU A 187 10.49 -20.11 -17.38
N HIS A 188 11.77 -19.75 -17.17
CA HIS A 188 12.89 -20.70 -17.09
C HIS A 188 13.44 -20.85 -15.66
N ALA A 189 12.84 -20.17 -14.68
CA ALA A 189 13.22 -20.29 -13.29
C ALA A 189 12.86 -21.69 -12.76
N THR A 190 13.79 -22.32 -12.05
CA THR A 190 13.62 -23.66 -11.44
C THR A 190 13.92 -23.65 -9.94
N ASN A 191 14.23 -22.49 -9.37
CA ASN A 191 14.40 -22.31 -7.94
C ASN A 191 13.10 -22.57 -7.18
N SER A 192 13.22 -23.04 -5.95
CA SER A 192 12.07 -23.20 -5.05
C SER A 192 11.39 -21.85 -4.78
N ARG A 193 10.06 -21.86 -4.69
CA ARG A 193 9.20 -20.70 -4.47
C ARG A 193 8.25 -20.92 -3.31
N THR A 194 8.83 -21.18 -2.13
CA THR A 194 8.08 -21.42 -0.89
C THR A 194 7.17 -20.24 -0.52
N THR A 195 5.96 -20.54 -0.08
CA THR A 195 4.97 -19.57 0.40
C THR A 195 5.12 -19.36 1.90
N TYR A 196 5.31 -18.12 2.34
CA TYR A 196 5.38 -17.73 3.75
C TYR A 196 4.08 -17.04 4.17
N ILE A 197 3.53 -17.46 5.31
CA ILE A 197 2.19 -17.10 5.76
C ILE A 197 2.25 -16.34 7.08
N ALA A 198 1.48 -15.26 7.18
CA ALA A 198 1.07 -14.63 8.42
C ALA A 198 -0.25 -15.22 8.91
N ASP A 199 -0.32 -15.59 10.18
CA ASP A 199 -1.48 -16.18 10.84
C ASP A 199 -1.48 -15.75 12.32
N LYS A 200 -2.46 -16.18 13.12
CA LYS A 200 -2.53 -15.81 14.55
C LYS A 200 -1.28 -16.18 15.37
N ASP A 201 -0.54 -17.22 14.95
CA ASP A 201 0.64 -17.73 15.66
C ASP A 201 1.93 -17.06 15.17
N ARG A 202 1.93 -16.56 13.94
CA ARG A 202 2.97 -15.70 13.32
C ARG A 202 2.31 -14.47 12.70
N PRO A 203 1.90 -13.51 13.53
CA PRO A 203 1.10 -12.39 13.08
C PRO A 203 1.88 -11.38 12.23
N GLY A 204 1.12 -10.49 11.60
CA GLY A 204 1.62 -9.43 10.75
C GLY A 204 0.57 -8.34 10.56
N ALA A 205 0.36 -7.52 11.58
CA ALA A 205 -0.60 -6.43 11.59
C ALA A 205 -0.25 -5.33 10.58
N ASP A 206 1.04 -5.05 10.34
CA ASP A 206 1.49 -4.16 9.26
C ASP A 206 1.07 -4.69 7.89
N LEU A 207 1.35 -5.96 7.61
CA LEU A 207 0.96 -6.66 6.39
C LEU A 207 -0.56 -6.70 6.22
N ALA A 208 -1.30 -7.19 7.21
CA ALA A 208 -2.75 -7.32 7.15
C ALA A 208 -3.45 -5.96 7.01
N SER A 209 -2.88 -4.90 7.61
CA SER A 209 -3.37 -3.55 7.41
C SER A 209 -3.18 -3.06 5.96
N GLU A 210 -2.07 -3.38 5.30
CA GLU A 210 -1.92 -3.07 3.87
C GLU A 210 -2.93 -3.84 3.00
N TYR A 211 -3.19 -5.13 3.31
CA TYR A 211 -4.29 -5.87 2.68
C TYR A 211 -5.63 -5.15 2.87
N ALA A 212 -5.94 -4.75 4.11
CA ALA A 212 -7.17 -4.03 4.42
C ALA A 212 -7.30 -2.72 3.63
N ALA A 213 -6.23 -1.92 3.58
CA ALA A 213 -6.18 -0.69 2.80
C ALA A 213 -6.39 -0.94 1.31
N ALA A 214 -5.69 -1.92 0.72
CA ALA A 214 -5.82 -2.28 -0.69
C ALA A 214 -7.23 -2.72 -1.05
N PHE A 215 -7.84 -3.56 -0.21
CA PHE A 215 -9.20 -4.03 -0.40
C PHE A 215 -10.22 -2.90 -0.26
N ALA A 216 -10.13 -2.05 0.76
CA ALA A 216 -11.06 -0.95 0.96
C ALA A 216 -10.92 0.13 -0.13
N ALA A 217 -9.70 0.48 -0.54
CA ALA A 217 -9.45 1.40 -1.66
C ALA A 217 -10.00 0.84 -2.98
N SER A 218 -9.76 -0.44 -3.25
CA SER A 218 -10.29 -1.12 -4.43
C SER A 218 -11.82 -1.19 -4.38
N ALA A 219 -12.40 -1.52 -3.22
CA ALA A 219 -13.84 -1.55 -3.02
C ALA A 219 -14.47 -0.19 -3.34
N ALA A 220 -13.85 0.92 -2.90
CA ALA A 220 -14.33 2.26 -3.19
C ALA A 220 -14.30 2.56 -4.70
N LEU A 221 -13.20 2.20 -5.38
CA LEU A 221 -13.09 2.33 -6.83
C LEU A 221 -14.16 1.52 -7.56
N PHE A 222 -14.32 0.24 -7.23
CA PHE A 222 -15.25 -0.66 -7.92
C PHE A 222 -16.72 -0.34 -7.62
N ARG A 223 -17.04 0.18 -6.44
CA ARG A 223 -18.36 0.76 -6.15
C ARG A 223 -18.63 1.98 -7.04
N GLY A 224 -17.64 2.87 -7.20
CA GLY A 224 -17.74 4.01 -8.12
C GLY A 224 -17.90 3.60 -9.59
N LEU A 225 -17.50 2.38 -9.96
CA LEU A 225 -17.71 1.76 -11.27
C LEU A 225 -19.07 1.04 -11.41
N GLY A 226 -19.91 1.04 -10.37
CA GLY A 226 -21.19 0.32 -10.36
C GLY A 226 -21.07 -1.20 -10.19
N GLN A 227 -19.93 -1.69 -9.68
CA GLN A 227 -19.70 -3.12 -9.42
C GLN A 227 -19.94 -3.48 -7.95
N ASP A 228 -21.15 -3.22 -7.45
CA ASP A 228 -21.47 -3.27 -6.02
C ASP A 228 -21.19 -4.63 -5.36
N ALA A 229 -21.53 -5.73 -6.03
CA ALA A 229 -21.27 -7.08 -5.49
C ALA A 229 -19.78 -7.37 -5.31
N TYR A 230 -18.94 -6.93 -6.25
CA TYR A 230 -17.49 -7.09 -6.17
C TYR A 230 -16.89 -6.16 -5.11
N ALA A 231 -17.36 -4.91 -5.05
CA ALA A 231 -16.96 -3.96 -4.03
C ALA A 231 -17.31 -4.44 -2.61
N ALA A 232 -18.51 -5.00 -2.40
CA ALA A 232 -18.91 -5.56 -1.12
C ALA A 232 -18.05 -6.77 -0.72
N LYS A 233 -17.69 -7.63 -1.68
CA LYS A 233 -16.76 -8.75 -1.44
C LYS A 233 -15.38 -8.24 -0.99
N LEU A 234 -14.82 -7.27 -1.71
CA LEU A 234 -13.53 -6.65 -1.33
C LEU A 234 -13.61 -6.02 0.05
N PHE A 235 -14.67 -5.26 0.33
CA PHE A 235 -14.82 -4.61 1.64
C PHE A 235 -14.95 -5.61 2.79
N LYS A 236 -15.62 -6.75 2.58
CA LYS A 236 -15.64 -7.84 3.57
C LYS A 236 -14.22 -8.36 3.87
N HIS A 237 -13.39 -8.60 2.86
CA HIS A 237 -11.99 -8.95 3.08
C HIS A 237 -11.20 -7.84 3.79
N ALA A 238 -11.53 -6.57 3.54
CA ALA A 238 -10.90 -5.43 4.20
C ALA A 238 -11.18 -5.42 5.71
N GLN A 239 -12.44 -5.65 6.10
CA GLN A 239 -12.86 -5.72 7.51
C GLN A 239 -12.16 -6.88 8.21
N GLN A 240 -12.18 -8.08 7.63
CA GLN A 240 -11.53 -9.27 8.18
C GLN A 240 -10.01 -9.07 8.38
N ALA A 241 -9.33 -8.46 7.40
CA ALA A 241 -7.90 -8.17 7.50
C ALA A 241 -7.58 -7.11 8.57
N TYR A 242 -8.44 -6.09 8.70
CA TYR A 242 -8.29 -5.06 9.71
C TYR A 242 -8.55 -5.60 11.13
N ASP A 243 -9.58 -6.43 11.30
CA ASP A 243 -9.89 -7.06 12.58
C ASP A 243 -8.79 -8.03 13.02
N PHE A 244 -8.17 -8.77 12.08
CA PHE A 244 -6.95 -9.52 12.35
C PHE A 244 -5.80 -8.63 12.83
N ALA A 245 -5.53 -7.52 12.14
CA ALA A 245 -4.45 -6.61 12.52
C ALA A 245 -4.66 -6.02 13.93
N LYS A 246 -5.91 -5.70 14.29
CA LYS A 246 -6.28 -5.25 15.64
C LYS A 246 -6.08 -6.31 16.70
N ALA A 247 -6.45 -7.56 16.41
CA ALA A 247 -6.36 -8.66 17.38
C ALA A 247 -4.93 -9.14 17.61
N TYR A 248 -4.05 -9.05 16.61
CA TYR A 248 -2.68 -9.57 16.66
C TYR A 248 -1.64 -8.50 16.29
N PRO A 249 -1.40 -7.50 17.16
CA PRO A 249 -0.69 -6.26 16.85
C PRO A 249 0.85 -6.43 16.89
N LEU A 250 1.39 -7.18 15.92
CA LEU A 250 2.83 -7.38 15.74
C LEU A 250 3.18 -7.26 14.26
N ASN A 251 4.36 -6.73 13.93
CA ASN A 251 4.83 -6.70 12.54
C ASN A 251 5.08 -8.11 11.98
N TRP A 252 4.86 -8.23 10.69
CA TRP A 252 5.10 -9.42 9.90
C TRP A 252 6.57 -9.81 9.95
N LYS A 253 6.82 -11.10 10.19
CA LYS A 253 8.16 -11.68 10.13
C LYS A 253 8.12 -13.07 9.50
N THR A 254 8.98 -13.26 8.51
CA THR A 254 9.38 -14.56 7.99
C THR A 254 10.06 -15.40 9.09
N PRO A 255 10.09 -16.74 8.94
CA PRO A 255 10.83 -17.60 9.86
C PRO A 255 12.31 -17.22 9.98
N ASN A 256 12.93 -17.53 11.11
CA ASN A 256 14.35 -17.26 11.35
C ASN A 256 15.23 -17.83 10.23
N GLY A 257 16.13 -16.99 9.69
CA GLY A 257 17.06 -17.37 8.63
C GLY A 257 16.48 -17.25 7.21
N VAL A 258 15.18 -16.95 7.07
CA VAL A 258 14.57 -16.64 5.78
C VAL A 258 14.81 -15.16 5.44
N PHE A 259 14.97 -14.86 4.15
CA PHE A 259 15.06 -13.48 3.67
C PHE A 259 13.70 -12.78 3.80
N GLN A 260 13.68 -11.68 4.54
CA GLN A 260 12.53 -10.77 4.66
C GLN A 260 12.63 -9.68 3.59
N ALA A 261 11.66 -9.60 2.68
CA ALA A 261 11.60 -8.50 1.72
C ALA A 261 11.07 -7.21 2.36
N TYR A 262 9.93 -7.29 3.04
CA TYR A 262 9.23 -6.13 3.62
C TYR A 262 8.70 -6.42 5.02
N SER A 263 8.92 -5.49 5.94
CA SER A 263 8.33 -5.45 7.28
C SER A 263 8.49 -4.04 7.82
N SER A 264 7.61 -3.63 8.73
CA SER A 264 7.80 -2.38 9.46
C SER A 264 9.11 -2.40 10.25
N PHE A 265 9.92 -1.35 10.09
CA PHE A 265 11.25 -1.25 10.70
C PHE A 265 11.19 -1.19 12.24
N TRP A 266 10.23 -0.43 12.77
CA TRP A 266 10.03 -0.25 14.21
C TRP A 266 9.09 -1.31 14.77
N PRO A 267 9.28 -1.82 16.00
CA PRO A 267 8.43 -2.88 16.58
C PRO A 267 6.92 -2.56 16.59
N ASP A 268 6.59 -1.28 16.67
CA ASP A 268 5.26 -0.66 16.67
C ASP A 268 4.89 0.00 15.33
N GLY A 269 5.67 -0.27 14.28
CA GLY A 269 5.47 0.31 12.95
C GLY A 269 4.09 -0.01 12.36
N TYR A 270 3.50 -1.18 12.68
CA TYR A 270 2.15 -1.55 12.28
C TYR A 270 1.08 -0.50 12.60
N THR A 271 1.30 0.35 13.61
CA THR A 271 0.33 1.41 13.98
C THR A 271 0.11 2.43 12.87
N ALA A 272 1.16 2.73 12.09
CA ALA A 272 1.04 3.60 10.92
C ALA A 272 0.23 2.92 9.80
N GLN A 273 0.45 1.62 9.56
CA GLN A 273 -0.34 0.88 8.58
C GLN A 273 -1.80 0.72 9.04
N MET A 274 -2.06 0.54 10.33
CA MET A 274 -3.42 0.48 10.87
C MET A 274 -4.17 1.80 10.67
N ALA A 275 -3.51 2.94 10.93
CA ALA A 275 -4.10 4.26 10.65
C ALA A 275 -4.40 4.46 9.16
N TRP A 276 -3.50 4.01 8.29
CA TRP A 276 -3.70 4.01 6.84
C TRP A 276 -4.90 3.14 6.41
N ALA A 277 -5.00 1.92 6.92
CA ALA A 277 -6.12 1.01 6.66
C ALA A 277 -7.46 1.58 7.14
N ALA A 278 -7.50 2.10 8.36
CA ALA A 278 -8.70 2.69 8.93
C ALA A 278 -9.19 3.91 8.13
N GLY A 279 -8.27 4.73 7.61
CA GLY A 279 -8.60 5.82 6.68
C GLY A 279 -9.31 5.33 5.41
N TRP A 280 -8.86 4.22 4.83
CA TRP A 280 -9.53 3.62 3.67
C TRP A 280 -10.87 2.98 4.00
N LEU A 281 -10.97 2.32 5.16
CA LEU A 281 -12.24 1.79 5.64
C LEU A 281 -13.26 2.93 5.81
N CYS A 282 -12.88 4.04 6.46
CA CYS A 282 -13.69 5.27 6.58
C CYS A 282 -14.09 5.85 5.22
N LYS A 283 -13.17 5.87 4.25
CA LYS A 283 -13.45 6.35 2.89
C LYS A 283 -14.52 5.51 2.19
N TYR A 284 -14.56 4.20 2.45
CA TYR A 284 -15.60 3.32 1.92
C TYR A 284 -16.90 3.42 2.72
N ASP A 285 -16.81 3.36 4.04
CA ASP A 285 -17.93 3.31 4.98
C ASP A 285 -17.69 4.26 6.17
N GLY A 286 -18.58 5.24 6.31
CA GLY A 286 -18.46 6.31 7.31
C GLY A 286 -18.47 5.82 8.76
N GLU A 287 -18.95 4.61 9.03
CA GLU A 287 -18.93 4.02 10.38
C GLU A 287 -17.50 3.80 10.92
N PHE A 288 -16.50 3.71 10.04
CA PHE A 288 -15.10 3.54 10.43
C PHE A 288 -14.35 4.86 10.69
N CYS A 289 -14.99 6.03 10.53
CA CYS A 289 -14.27 7.30 10.63
C CYS A 289 -13.80 7.65 12.05
N ASP A 290 -14.56 7.30 13.09
CA ASP A 290 -14.11 7.48 14.47
C ASP A 290 -12.91 6.58 14.79
N GLU A 291 -12.93 5.34 14.28
CA GLU A 291 -11.80 4.41 14.36
C GLU A 291 -10.57 4.98 13.62
N ALA A 292 -10.74 5.54 12.42
CA ALA A 292 -9.66 6.16 11.66
C ALA A 292 -9.00 7.33 12.42
N VAL A 293 -9.81 8.21 13.02
CA VAL A 293 -9.31 9.30 13.87
C VAL A 293 -8.55 8.75 15.08
N ALA A 294 -9.08 7.71 15.74
CA ALA A 294 -8.42 7.08 16.88
C ALA A 294 -7.05 6.48 16.50
N GLN A 295 -6.97 5.72 15.41
CA GLN A 295 -5.72 5.13 14.93
C GLN A 295 -4.69 6.19 14.52
N PHE A 296 -5.13 7.25 13.82
CA PHE A 296 -4.25 8.34 13.41
C PHE A 296 -3.63 9.06 14.62
N ASN A 297 -4.45 9.41 15.61
CA ASN A 297 -3.98 10.03 16.85
C ASN A 297 -3.05 9.10 17.64
N GLY A 298 -3.35 7.80 17.67
CA GLY A 298 -2.48 6.79 18.29
C GLY A 298 -1.11 6.71 17.62
N ALA A 299 -1.07 6.64 16.29
CA ALA A 299 0.17 6.59 15.50
C ALA A 299 1.02 7.87 15.69
N ILE A 300 0.39 9.05 15.69
CA ILE A 300 1.09 10.33 15.98
C ILE A 300 1.65 10.33 17.39
N SER A 301 0.88 9.88 18.39
CA SER A 301 1.33 9.86 19.79
C SER A 301 2.59 9.01 19.95
N ILE A 302 2.62 7.83 19.34
CA ILE A 302 3.79 6.95 19.33
C ILE A 302 4.99 7.63 18.66
N ASN A 303 4.77 8.24 17.48
CA ASN A 303 5.84 8.93 16.78
C ASN A 303 6.42 10.11 17.56
N ASN A 304 5.56 10.92 18.19
CA ASN A 304 5.98 12.08 18.97
C ASN A 304 6.70 11.68 20.26
N MET A 305 6.21 10.65 20.97
CA MET A 305 6.85 10.17 22.20
C MET A 305 8.20 9.50 21.96
N LYS A 306 8.37 8.82 20.82
CA LYS A 306 9.50 7.91 20.59
C LYS A 306 10.56 8.47 19.66
N TYR A 307 10.20 9.37 18.74
CA TYR A 307 11.11 9.88 17.71
C TYR A 307 11.31 11.41 17.71
N GLY A 308 10.68 12.13 18.65
CA GLY A 308 11.01 13.54 18.92
C GLY A 308 10.70 14.51 17.78
N LEU A 309 9.61 14.28 17.04
CA LEU A 309 9.12 15.17 15.98
C LEU A 309 8.12 16.24 16.49
N GLY A 310 8.16 16.54 17.79
CA GLY A 310 7.31 17.54 18.45
C GLY A 310 7.99 18.89 18.66
#